data_AF-A0A8J4FF69-F1
#
_entry.id   AF-A0A8J4FF69-F1
#
_cell.length_a   1.000
_cell.length_b   1.000
_cell.length_c   1.000
_cell.angle_alpha   90.00
_cell.angle_beta   90.00
_cell.angle_gamma   90.00
#
_symmetry.space_group_name_H-M   'P 1'
#
loop_
_entity.id
_entity.type
_entity.pdbx_description
1 polymer ?
#
loop_
_entity_poly.entity_id
_entity_poly.type
_entity_poly.pdbx_seq_one_letter_code
_entity_poly.pdbx_strand_id
1 'polypeptide(L)'
;MYNGIGLLTPRGSGTSGYVQGNKFNLRGPPQVRTEPPKDGGPKHKQPNQEILDHKKKREVELKVEQERERLEQESIHSEAEIEELLGLFRAQELAKLSVDISAASAKLVDETHAVAQRKLEQMSKLKSAFGVKEDVREGDAFNRELQEQLKAQRVAEREAAQKAREEEAKRREKEVKRREKERIKEAKRREKEAKQREKERQEARLAEEERRRNASPEARLYRKYEAAPERYSASDRLRLRNLYYLLTSVPCDSLVDKHAECWCVQYYLSCTNKE
;
A
#
# COMPACT_ATOMS: atom_id res chain seq x y z
N MET A 1 66.25 1.78 39.77
CA MET A 1 65.70 1.16 38.55
C MET A 1 64.50 1.99 38.11
N TYR A 2 64.43 2.45 36.87
CA TYR A 2 63.35 3.32 36.38
C TYR A 2 62.42 2.48 35.48
N ASN A 3 61.12 2.46 35.76
CA ASN A 3 60.12 1.65 35.04
C ASN A 3 60.46 0.16 34.90
N GLY A 4 61.17 -0.43 35.87
CA GLY A 4 61.59 -1.84 35.84
C GLY A 4 62.65 -2.19 34.79
N ILE A 5 63.29 -1.19 34.17
CA ILE A 5 64.28 -1.37 33.10
C ILE A 5 65.65 -0.86 33.59
N GLY A 6 66.72 -1.57 33.21
CA GLY A 6 68.11 -1.19 33.53
C GLY A 6 68.70 -1.89 34.75
N LEU A 7 69.81 -1.36 35.29
CA LEU A 7 70.48 -1.88 36.48
C LEU A 7 69.98 -1.18 37.75
N LEU A 8 70.02 -1.89 38.89
CA LEU A 8 69.70 -1.30 40.20
C LEU A 8 70.77 -0.28 40.62
N THR A 9 72.04 -0.65 40.45
CA THR A 9 73.21 0.20 40.66
C THR A 9 74.27 -0.11 39.58
N PRO A 10 74.94 0.91 39.00
CA PRO A 10 76.01 0.70 38.00
C PRO A 10 77.34 0.24 38.63
N ARG A 11 77.48 0.32 39.96
CA ARG A 11 78.68 -0.11 40.66
C ARG A 11 78.79 -1.64 40.59
N GLY A 12 79.95 -2.14 40.13
CA GLY A 12 80.21 -3.57 39.99
C GLY A 12 79.75 -4.19 38.66
N SER A 13 79.03 -3.45 37.80
CA SER A 13 78.64 -3.96 36.46
C SER A 13 79.71 -3.74 35.38
N GLY A 14 80.75 -2.96 35.68
CA GLY A 14 81.80 -2.62 34.72
C GLY A 14 81.32 -1.70 33.57
N THR A 15 80.14 -1.12 33.67
CA THR A 15 79.53 -0.23 32.66
C THR A 15 79.08 1.09 33.28
N SER A 16 78.80 2.10 32.45
CA SER A 16 78.30 3.41 32.91
C SER A 16 76.87 3.38 33.44
N GLY A 17 76.14 2.27 33.28
CA GLY A 17 74.72 2.17 33.63
C GLY A 17 73.77 2.96 32.73
N TYR A 18 74.26 3.47 31.59
CA TYR A 18 73.44 4.23 30.64
C TYR A 18 72.47 3.32 29.89
N VAL A 19 71.17 3.60 29.99
CA VAL A 19 70.10 2.81 29.36
C VAL A 19 69.53 3.59 28.18
N GLN A 20 69.56 2.99 26.98
CA GLN A 20 68.95 3.56 25.77
C GLN A 20 67.63 2.86 25.46
N GLY A 21 66.64 3.63 24.99
CA GLY A 21 65.41 3.06 24.45
C GLY A 21 65.64 2.43 23.08
N ASN A 22 65.05 1.24 22.85
CA ASN A 22 65.06 0.62 21.53
C ASN A 22 64.04 1.28 20.59
N LYS A 23 64.52 2.09 19.63
CA LYS A 23 63.69 2.80 18.65
C LYS A 23 63.07 1.89 17.57
N PHE A 24 63.56 0.66 17.40
CA PHE A 24 63.07 -0.29 16.40
C PHE A 24 61.97 -1.21 16.94
N ASN A 25 61.62 -1.11 18.22
CA ASN A 25 60.54 -1.92 18.79
C ASN A 25 59.15 -1.30 18.48
N LEU A 26 58.68 -1.49 17.24
CA LEU A 26 57.41 -0.95 16.75
C LEU A 26 56.16 -1.59 17.36
N ARG A 27 56.29 -2.77 17.98
CA ARG A 27 55.15 -3.57 18.46
C ARG A 27 54.80 -3.36 19.94
N GLY A 28 55.60 -2.59 20.68
CA GLY A 28 55.42 -2.44 22.13
C GLY A 28 55.47 -3.77 22.89
N PRO A 29 55.35 -3.76 24.24
CA PRO A 29 55.13 -5.00 24.97
C PRO A 29 53.77 -5.61 24.56
N PRO A 30 53.64 -6.95 24.51
CA PRO A 30 52.35 -7.57 24.27
C PRO A 30 51.37 -7.07 25.33
N GLN A 31 50.24 -6.49 24.90
CA GLN A 31 49.16 -6.18 25.82
C GLN A 31 48.67 -7.49 26.42
N VAL A 32 49.14 -7.80 27.63
CA VAL A 32 48.57 -8.85 28.45
C VAL A 32 47.15 -8.40 28.76
N ARG A 33 46.17 -8.92 28.01
CA ARG A 33 44.75 -8.75 28.35
C ARG A 33 44.54 -9.50 29.67
N THR A 34 44.55 -8.75 30.78
CA THR A 34 44.22 -9.24 32.12
C THR A 34 42.72 -9.49 32.29
N GLU A 35 41.89 -9.00 31.38
CA GLU A 35 40.46 -9.33 31.38
C GLU A 35 40.23 -10.67 30.68
N PRO A 36 39.49 -11.61 31.31
CA PRO A 36 39.05 -12.83 30.63
C PRO A 36 38.24 -12.45 29.37
N PRO A 37 38.22 -13.32 28.33
CA PRO A 37 37.35 -13.10 27.18
C PRO A 37 35.93 -12.84 27.67
N LYS A 38 35.37 -11.67 27.36
CA LYS A 38 33.95 -11.42 27.64
C LYS A 38 33.19 -12.32 26.68
N ASP A 39 32.73 -13.47 27.16
CA ASP A 39 31.96 -14.46 26.39
C ASP A 39 30.60 -13.93 25.89
N GLY A 40 30.24 -12.70 26.24
CA GLY A 40 29.11 -11.99 25.67
C GLY A 40 29.55 -11.17 24.46
N GLY A 41 28.97 -11.45 23.29
CA GLY A 41 29.05 -10.56 22.13
C GLY A 41 28.62 -9.12 22.45
N PRO A 42 28.65 -8.19 21.46
CA PRO A 42 28.27 -6.80 21.67
C PRO A 42 26.89 -6.69 22.36
N LYS A 43 26.87 -6.20 23.60
CA LYS A 43 25.63 -6.05 24.37
C LYS A 43 24.72 -5.05 23.65
N HIS A 44 23.64 -5.54 23.04
CA HIS A 44 22.66 -4.68 22.41
C HIS A 44 21.88 -3.94 23.51
N LYS A 45 22.04 -2.62 23.58
CA LYS A 45 21.26 -1.79 24.52
C LYS A 45 19.87 -1.59 23.95
N GLN A 46 18.84 -1.88 24.74
CA GLN A 46 17.46 -1.59 24.34
C GLN A 46 17.21 -0.07 24.39
N PRO A 47 16.41 0.47 23.46
CA PRO A 47 15.96 1.86 23.55
C PRO A 47 15.03 2.03 24.77
N ASN A 48 15.18 3.13 25.50
CA ASN A 48 14.24 3.48 26.58
C ASN A 48 13.29 4.56 26.05
N GLN A 49 12.00 4.26 26.04
CA GLN A 49 10.96 5.16 25.54
C GLN A 49 10.86 6.45 26.38
N GLU A 50 11.05 6.36 27.70
CA GLU A 50 10.98 7.52 28.60
C GLU A 50 12.02 8.58 28.23
N ILE A 51 13.24 8.14 27.86
CA ILE A 51 14.32 9.04 27.46
C ILE A 51 14.01 9.71 26.12
N LEU A 52 13.38 8.98 25.20
CA LEU A 52 12.99 9.51 23.89
C LEU A 52 11.87 10.54 24.03
N ASP A 53 10.86 10.25 24.85
CA ASP A 53 9.76 11.17 25.09
C ASP A 53 10.21 12.41 25.87
N HIS A 54 11.13 12.25 26.83
CA HIS A 54 11.74 13.39 27.50
C HIS A 54 12.50 14.30 26.53
N LYS A 55 13.21 13.72 25.56
CA LYS A 55 13.89 14.51 24.51
C LYS A 55 12.92 15.26 23.61
N LYS A 56 11.83 14.62 23.17
CA LYS A 56 10.77 15.29 22.39
C LYS A 56 10.19 16.49 23.16
N LYS A 57 9.90 16.31 24.45
CA LYS A 57 9.42 17.40 25.32
C LYS A 57 10.45 18.51 25.48
N ARG A 58 11.72 18.15 25.70
CA ARG A 58 12.82 19.11 25.80
C ARG A 58 12.98 19.93 24.52
N GLU A 59 12.83 19.32 23.35
CA GLU A 59 12.87 20.04 22.07
C GLU A 59 11.76 21.09 21.94
N VAL A 60 10.56 20.83 22.47
CA VAL A 60 9.49 21.84 22.52
C VAL A 60 9.89 22.99 23.42
N GLU A 61 10.31 22.70 24.65
CA GLU A 61 10.67 23.76 25.60
C GLU A 61 11.86 24.59 25.12
N LEU A 62 12.83 23.97 24.43
CA LEU A 62 13.93 24.70 23.80
C LEU A 62 13.43 25.68 22.72
N LYS A 63 12.45 25.29 21.90
CA LYS A 63 11.86 26.19 20.90
C LYS A 63 11.03 27.30 21.56
N VAL A 64 10.31 26.99 22.63
CA VAL A 64 9.56 27.98 23.40
C VAL A 64 10.50 29.03 23.98
N GLU A 65 11.64 28.61 24.56
CA GLU A 65 12.62 29.54 25.11
C GLU A 65 13.31 30.38 24.01
N GLN A 66 13.56 29.79 22.84
CA GLN A 66 14.08 30.54 21.68
C GLN A 66 13.09 31.61 21.20
N GLU A 67 11.80 31.28 21.14
CA GLU A 67 10.77 32.25 20.74
C GLU A 67 10.60 33.34 21.81
N ARG A 68 10.75 32.98 23.08
CA ARG A 68 10.79 33.95 24.18
C ARG A 68 11.94 34.94 24.00
N GLU A 69 13.15 34.45 23.79
CA GLU A 69 14.33 35.31 23.57
C GLU A 69 14.11 36.25 22.37
N ARG A 70 13.48 35.76 21.31
CA ARG A 70 13.12 36.56 20.13
C ARG A 70 12.11 37.66 20.46
N LEU A 71 11.02 37.33 21.17
CA LEU A 71 9.99 38.32 21.55
C LEU A 71 10.55 39.38 22.51
N GLU A 72 11.44 38.99 23.42
CA GLU A 72 12.14 39.90 24.33
C GLU A 72 13.09 40.83 23.56
N GLN A 73 13.81 40.34 22.55
CA GLN A 73 14.66 41.16 21.67
C GLN A 73 13.86 42.15 20.82
N GLU A 74 12.66 41.76 20.38
CA GLU A 74 11.79 42.62 19.58
C GLU A 74 11.17 43.76 20.44
N SER A 75 11.08 43.61 21.76
CA SER A 75 10.65 44.64 22.75
C SER A 75 9.27 45.30 22.49
N ILE A 76 8.46 44.71 21.61
CA ILE A 76 7.13 45.23 21.21
C ILE A 76 6.03 44.78 22.20
N HIS A 77 6.26 43.70 22.93
CA HIS A 77 5.24 43.03 23.76
C HIS A 77 5.48 43.22 25.25
N SER A 78 4.41 43.32 26.03
CA SER A 78 4.49 43.28 27.49
C SER A 78 4.74 41.85 27.99
N GLU A 79 5.32 41.70 29.19
CA GLU A 79 5.66 40.38 29.76
C GLU A 79 4.45 39.43 29.82
N ALA A 80 3.25 39.94 30.10
CA ALA A 80 2.02 39.15 30.14
C ALA A 80 1.59 38.63 28.75
N GLU A 81 1.69 39.46 27.72
CA GLU A 81 1.36 39.07 26.33
C GLU A 81 2.35 38.04 25.79
N ILE A 82 3.63 38.16 26.16
CA ILE A 82 4.67 37.18 25.82
C ILE A 82 4.29 35.81 26.39
N GLU A 83 3.87 35.72 27.65
CA GLU A 83 3.54 34.44 28.28
C GLU A 83 2.29 33.78 27.66
N GLU A 84 1.28 34.56 27.25
CA GLU A 84 0.12 34.06 26.51
C GLU A 84 0.51 33.51 25.12
N LEU A 85 1.33 34.26 24.36
CA LEU A 85 1.84 33.84 23.05
C LEU A 85 2.67 32.56 23.15
N LEU A 86 3.54 32.46 24.17
CA LEU A 86 4.34 31.26 24.42
C LEU A 86 3.46 30.07 24.83
N GLY A 87 2.37 30.30 25.56
CA GLY A 87 1.37 29.27 25.88
C GLY A 87 0.72 28.69 24.61
N LEU A 88 0.30 29.56 23.69
CA LEU A 88 -0.26 29.16 22.39
C LEU A 88 0.80 28.43 21.54
N PHE A 89 2.03 28.95 21.50
CA PHE A 89 3.14 28.36 20.75
C PHE A 89 3.51 26.97 21.29
N ARG A 90 3.58 26.79 22.61
CA ARG A 90 3.82 25.49 23.26
C ARG A 90 2.72 24.48 22.87
N ALA A 91 1.45 24.88 22.91
CA ALA A 91 0.34 24.03 22.49
C ALA A 91 0.44 23.65 21.00
N GLN A 92 0.83 24.59 20.14
CA GLN A 92 1.02 24.36 18.71
C GLN A 92 2.18 23.38 18.43
N GLU A 93 3.32 23.53 19.10
CA GLU A 93 4.47 22.64 18.92
C GLU A 93 4.21 21.22 19.46
N LEU A 94 3.48 21.09 20.57
CA LEU A 94 3.02 19.79 21.07
C LEU A 94 2.07 19.11 20.08
N ALA A 95 1.16 19.86 19.44
CA ALA A 95 0.29 19.32 18.42
C ALA A 95 1.07 18.84 17.18
N LYS A 96 2.07 19.61 16.72
CA LYS A 96 2.94 19.21 15.59
C LYS A 96 3.70 17.91 15.87
N LEU A 97 4.24 17.72 17.07
CA LEU A 97 4.93 16.48 17.44
C LEU A 97 4.07 15.22 17.34
N SER A 98 2.75 15.35 17.56
CA SER A 98 1.83 14.21 17.42
C SER A 98 1.62 13.79 15.96
N VAL A 99 1.77 14.73 15.01
CA VAL A 99 1.56 14.51 13.57
C VAL A 99 2.88 14.11 12.88
N ASP A 100 3.99 14.73 13.26
CA ASP A 100 5.29 14.61 12.57
C ASP A 100 6.26 13.62 13.24
N ILE A 101 5.79 12.40 13.53
CA ILE A 101 6.64 11.33 14.11
C ILE A 101 7.82 10.99 13.17
N SER A 102 7.68 11.19 11.87
CA SER A 102 8.70 10.85 10.86
C SER A 102 9.81 11.91 10.73
N ALA A 103 9.49 13.20 10.80
CA ALA A 103 10.45 14.29 10.58
C ALA A 103 11.37 14.53 11.78
N ALA A 104 10.87 14.33 13.01
CA ALA A 104 11.67 14.47 14.23
C ALA A 104 12.83 13.47 14.31
N SER A 105 12.71 12.30 13.66
CA SER A 105 13.75 11.25 13.66
C SER A 105 15.06 11.68 12.99
N ALA A 106 14.98 12.63 12.04
CA ALA A 106 16.14 13.14 11.29
C ALA A 106 17.06 14.06 12.10
N LYS A 107 16.60 14.63 13.22
CA LYS A 107 17.43 15.49 14.10
C LYS A 107 18.16 14.71 15.19
N LEU A 108 17.68 13.51 15.54
CA LEU A 108 18.23 12.67 16.61
C LEU A 108 19.34 11.72 16.12
N VAL A 109 20.14 12.11 15.10
CA VAL A 109 21.12 11.23 14.43
C VAL A 109 22.18 10.72 15.41
N ASP A 110 22.66 11.59 16.30
CA ASP A 110 23.72 11.27 17.26
C ASP A 110 23.20 10.69 18.59
N GLU A 111 21.88 10.61 18.76
CA GLU A 111 21.30 10.23 20.03
C GLU A 111 21.27 8.71 20.24
N THR A 112 22.00 8.24 21.24
CA THR A 112 22.25 6.80 21.49
C THR A 112 20.99 5.94 21.52
N HIS A 113 19.92 6.40 22.20
CA HIS A 113 18.65 5.67 22.27
C HIS A 113 17.84 5.72 20.97
N ALA A 114 17.90 6.83 20.24
CA ALA A 114 17.24 6.95 18.93
C ALA A 114 17.94 6.07 17.89
N VAL A 115 19.28 6.01 17.93
CA VAL A 115 20.08 5.07 17.14
C VAL A 115 19.75 3.63 17.51
N ALA A 116 19.62 3.30 18.80
CA ALA A 116 19.24 1.96 19.24
C ALA A 116 17.84 1.56 18.74
N GLN A 117 16.87 2.48 18.80
CA GLN A 117 15.53 2.25 18.25
C GLN A 117 15.58 2.03 16.73
N ARG A 118 16.25 2.91 15.98
CA ARG A 118 16.42 2.74 14.52
C ARG A 118 17.08 1.41 14.17
N LYS A 119 18.10 1.00 14.91
CA LYS A 119 18.75 -0.30 14.71
C LYS A 119 17.80 -1.45 15.01
N LEU A 120 17.00 -1.37 16.07
CA LEU A 120 16.00 -2.39 16.39
C LEU A 120 14.96 -2.51 15.27
N GLU A 121 14.46 -1.40 14.74
CA GLU A 121 13.53 -1.36 13.60
C GLU A 121 14.17 -1.88 12.31
N GLN A 122 15.43 -1.54 12.04
CA GLN A 122 16.18 -2.08 10.91
C GLN A 122 16.36 -3.59 11.04
N MET A 123 16.71 -4.08 12.23
CA MET A 123 16.88 -5.51 12.49
C MET A 123 15.54 -6.24 12.43
N SER A 124 14.43 -5.67 12.90
CA SER A 124 13.11 -6.29 12.77
C SER A 124 12.66 -6.37 11.31
N LYS A 125 12.93 -5.33 10.52
CA LYS A 125 12.68 -5.32 9.07
C LYS A 125 13.54 -6.34 8.32
N LEU A 126 14.80 -6.49 8.70
CA LEU A 126 15.66 -7.54 8.15
C LEU A 126 15.16 -8.93 8.56
N LYS A 127 14.78 -9.10 9.83
CA LYS A 127 14.24 -10.36 10.36
C LYS A 127 12.99 -10.81 9.59
N SER A 128 12.07 -9.89 9.30
CA SER A 128 10.89 -10.17 8.50
C SER A 128 11.22 -10.45 7.03
N ALA A 129 12.18 -9.71 6.45
CA ALA A 129 12.65 -9.95 5.08
C ALA A 129 13.29 -11.34 4.89
N PHE A 130 14.04 -11.82 5.89
CA PHE A 130 14.59 -13.18 5.90
C PHE A 130 13.57 -14.26 6.29
N GLY A 131 12.33 -13.89 6.65
CA GLY A 131 11.29 -14.83 7.07
C GLY A 131 11.58 -15.50 8.42
N VAL A 132 12.40 -14.88 9.27
CA VAL A 132 12.69 -15.38 10.61
C VAL A 132 11.56 -14.95 11.54
N LYS A 133 10.97 -15.91 12.27
CA LYS A 133 9.88 -15.63 13.22
C LYS A 133 10.40 -14.87 14.44
N GLU A 134 9.57 -14.02 15.04
CA GLU A 134 9.94 -13.18 16.19
C GLU A 134 10.40 -14.01 17.40
N ASP A 135 9.76 -15.15 17.63
CA ASP A 135 9.98 -16.01 18.80
C ASP A 135 11.24 -16.88 18.73
N VAL A 136 11.97 -16.86 17.61
CA VAL A 136 13.16 -17.69 17.42
C VAL A 136 14.29 -17.18 18.31
N ARG A 137 14.70 -17.99 19.27
CA ARG A 137 15.86 -17.73 20.14
C ARG A 137 17.11 -18.36 19.53
N GLU A 138 18.25 -17.80 19.91
CA GLU A 138 19.55 -18.38 19.58
C GLU A 138 19.65 -19.80 20.15
N GLY A 139 20.05 -20.77 19.33
CA GLY A 139 20.14 -22.18 19.72
C GLY A 139 18.92 -23.03 19.35
N ASP A 140 17.75 -22.43 19.10
CA ASP A 140 16.53 -23.17 18.73
C ASP A 140 16.68 -23.99 17.45
N ALA A 141 17.57 -23.56 16.54
CA ALA A 141 17.87 -24.29 15.32
C ALA A 141 18.53 -25.66 15.57
N PHE A 142 19.20 -25.84 16.71
CA PHE A 142 19.87 -27.09 17.08
C PHE A 142 18.99 -28.03 17.93
N ASN A 143 17.86 -27.52 18.45
CA ASN A 143 16.93 -28.31 19.24
C ASN A 143 16.10 -29.23 18.33
N ARG A 144 16.49 -30.51 18.25
CA ARG A 144 15.85 -31.51 17.38
C ARG A 144 14.35 -31.66 17.64
N GLU A 145 13.94 -31.76 18.90
CA GLU A 145 12.52 -31.90 19.29
C GLU A 145 11.69 -30.69 18.85
N LEU A 146 12.19 -29.47 19.07
CA LEU A 146 11.53 -28.24 18.64
C LEU A 146 11.39 -28.20 17.10
N GLN A 147 12.41 -28.65 16.38
CA GLN A 147 12.37 -28.71 14.93
C GLN A 147 11.35 -29.75 14.42
N GLU A 148 11.24 -30.91 15.06
CA GLU A 148 10.24 -31.93 14.75
C GLU A 148 8.82 -31.41 15.00
N GLN A 149 8.59 -30.72 16.12
CA GLN A 149 7.30 -30.07 16.41
C GLN A 149 6.94 -29.00 15.37
N LEU A 150 7.89 -28.12 15.01
CA LEU A 150 7.68 -27.09 13.98
C LEU A 150 7.44 -27.67 12.58
N LYS A 151 8.00 -28.85 12.28
CA LYS A 151 7.72 -29.59 11.05
C LYS A 151 6.32 -30.19 11.08
N ALA A 152 5.94 -30.84 12.17
CA ALA A 152 4.60 -31.42 12.35
C ALA A 152 3.51 -30.34 12.27
N GLN A 153 3.69 -29.19 12.92
CA GLN A 153 2.78 -28.05 12.82
C GLN A 153 2.65 -27.53 11.38
N ARG A 154 3.76 -27.40 10.64
CA ARG A 154 3.73 -27.00 9.23
C ARG A 154 3.01 -27.99 8.32
N VAL A 155 3.15 -29.29 8.58
CA VAL A 155 2.44 -30.33 7.83
C VAL A 155 0.94 -30.26 8.14
N ALA A 156 0.56 -30.19 9.42
CA ALA A 156 -0.83 -30.06 9.83
C ALA A 156 -1.51 -28.80 9.27
N GLU A 157 -0.82 -27.66 9.26
CA GLU A 157 -1.32 -26.41 8.68
C GLU A 157 -1.54 -26.53 7.17
N ARG A 158 -0.60 -27.15 6.44
CA ARG A 158 -0.75 -27.41 5.00
C ARG A 158 -1.90 -28.35 4.69
N GLU A 159 -2.05 -29.42 5.45
CA GLU A 159 -3.17 -30.35 5.30
C GLU A 159 -4.51 -29.68 5.61
N ALA A 160 -4.58 -28.87 6.66
CA ALA A 160 -5.78 -28.10 7.00
C ALA A 160 -6.12 -27.08 5.89
N ALA A 161 -5.12 -26.37 5.35
CA ALA A 161 -5.30 -25.44 4.25
C ALA A 161 -5.74 -26.15 2.95
N GLN A 162 -5.19 -27.33 2.64
CA GLN A 162 -5.61 -28.13 1.49
C GLN A 162 -7.05 -28.62 1.66
N LYS A 163 -7.41 -29.16 2.82
CA LYS A 163 -8.78 -29.58 3.14
C LYS A 163 -9.77 -28.42 3.02
N ALA A 164 -9.41 -27.23 3.53
CA ALA A 164 -10.23 -26.03 3.41
C ALA A 164 -10.42 -25.60 1.95
N ARG A 165 -9.36 -25.63 1.13
CA ARG A 165 -9.44 -25.32 -0.31
C ARG A 165 -10.28 -26.34 -1.08
N GLU A 166 -10.14 -27.63 -0.77
CA GLU A 166 -10.96 -28.68 -1.39
C GLU A 166 -12.44 -28.55 -1.01
N GLU A 167 -12.73 -28.23 0.24
CA GLU A 167 -14.10 -28.00 0.69
C GLU A 167 -14.69 -26.75 0.00
N GLU A 168 -13.93 -25.66 -0.09
CA GLU A 168 -14.34 -24.46 -0.80
C GLU A 168 -14.56 -24.72 -2.30
N ALA A 169 -13.67 -25.48 -2.95
CA ALA A 169 -13.82 -25.88 -4.34
C ALA A 169 -15.08 -26.73 -4.56
N LYS A 170 -15.35 -27.70 -3.67
CA LYS A 170 -16.59 -28.51 -3.70
C LYS A 170 -17.83 -27.64 -3.49
N ARG A 171 -17.78 -26.65 -2.59
CA ARG A 171 -18.88 -25.69 -2.37
C ARG A 171 -19.13 -24.86 -3.63
N ARG A 172 -18.08 -24.32 -4.25
CA ARG A 172 -18.16 -23.56 -5.51
C ARG A 172 -18.68 -24.40 -6.67
N GLU A 173 -18.22 -25.64 -6.82
CA GLU A 173 -18.69 -26.55 -7.89
C GLU A 173 -20.18 -26.88 -7.73
N LYS A 174 -20.63 -27.17 -6.50
CA LYS A 174 -22.06 -27.39 -6.21
C LYS A 174 -22.90 -26.16 -6.53
N GLU A 175 -22.39 -24.97 -6.24
CA GLU A 175 -23.07 -23.72 -6.54
C GLU A 175 -23.17 -23.46 -8.06
N VAL A 176 -22.08 -23.67 -8.80
CA VAL A 176 -22.07 -23.56 -10.28
C VAL A 176 -23.05 -24.55 -10.90
N LYS A 177 -23.05 -25.82 -10.46
CA LYS A 177 -24.01 -26.84 -10.92
C LYS A 177 -25.45 -26.47 -10.61
N ARG A 178 -25.73 -25.82 -9.47
CA ARG A 178 -27.08 -25.33 -9.13
C ARG A 178 -27.50 -24.20 -10.07
N ARG A 179 -26.63 -23.21 -10.28
CA ARG A 179 -26.85 -22.08 -11.19
C ARG A 179 -27.07 -22.54 -12.63
N GLU A 180 -26.30 -23.52 -13.10
CA GLU A 180 -26.46 -24.07 -14.45
C GLU A 180 -27.80 -24.79 -14.62
N LYS A 181 -28.21 -25.61 -13.64
CA LYS A 181 -29.53 -26.25 -13.64
C LYS A 181 -30.67 -25.21 -13.66
N GLU A 182 -30.55 -24.13 -12.91
CA GLU A 182 -31.51 -23.02 -12.91
C GLU A 182 -31.57 -22.32 -14.28
N ARG A 183 -30.41 -22.01 -14.89
CA ARG A 183 -30.34 -21.44 -16.25
C ARG A 183 -30.99 -22.34 -17.31
N ILE A 184 -30.76 -23.65 -17.25
CA ILE A 184 -31.38 -24.60 -18.18
C ILE A 184 -32.91 -24.65 -17.98
N LYS A 185 -33.38 -24.67 -16.73
CA LYS A 185 -34.82 -24.63 -16.42
C LYS A 185 -35.46 -23.34 -16.93
N GLU A 186 -34.81 -22.20 -16.74
CA GLU A 186 -35.28 -20.90 -17.20
C GLU A 186 -35.32 -20.82 -18.74
N ALA A 187 -34.27 -21.30 -19.42
CA ALA A 187 -34.21 -21.36 -20.88
C ALA A 187 -35.37 -22.22 -21.45
N LYS A 188 -35.62 -23.39 -20.86
CA LYS A 188 -36.76 -24.25 -21.25
C LYS A 188 -38.10 -23.57 -21.02
N ARG A 189 -38.25 -22.79 -19.95
CA ARG A 189 -39.48 -22.02 -19.69
C ARG A 189 -39.67 -20.92 -20.73
N ARG A 190 -38.62 -20.15 -21.03
CA ARG A 190 -38.64 -19.10 -22.07
C ARG A 190 -38.94 -19.67 -23.46
N GLU A 191 -38.41 -20.84 -23.80
CA GLU A 191 -38.70 -21.53 -25.07
C GLU A 191 -40.17 -21.96 -25.16
N LYS A 192 -40.74 -22.50 -24.07
CA LYS A 192 -42.17 -22.86 -24.02
C LYS A 192 -43.08 -21.64 -24.17
N GLU A 193 -42.77 -20.55 -23.46
CA GLU A 193 -43.51 -19.29 -23.56
C GLU A 193 -43.40 -18.68 -24.97
N ALA A 194 -42.22 -18.76 -25.61
CA ALA A 194 -42.04 -18.32 -26.99
C ALA A 194 -42.86 -19.16 -27.99
N LYS A 195 -42.87 -20.49 -27.85
CA LYS A 195 -43.68 -21.40 -28.67
C LYS A 195 -45.18 -21.15 -28.51
N GLN A 196 -45.65 -20.86 -27.28
CA GLN A 196 -47.05 -20.48 -27.05
C GLN A 196 -47.40 -19.16 -27.74
N ARG A 197 -46.57 -18.12 -27.58
CA ARG A 197 -46.76 -16.82 -28.25
C ARG A 197 -46.74 -16.94 -29.78
N GLU A 198 -45.94 -17.85 -30.33
CA GLU A 198 -45.91 -18.11 -31.77
C GLU A 198 -47.21 -18.76 -32.26
N LYS A 199 -47.73 -19.76 -31.52
CA LYS A 199 -49.03 -20.38 -31.81
C LYS A 199 -50.17 -19.38 -31.74
N GLU A 200 -50.23 -18.56 -30.69
CA GLU A 200 -51.23 -17.49 -30.56
C GLU A 200 -51.14 -16.49 -31.72
N ARG A 201 -49.93 -16.15 -32.18
CA ARG A 201 -49.73 -15.30 -33.36
C ARG A 201 -50.22 -15.96 -34.65
N GLN A 202 -50.00 -17.26 -34.82
CA GLN A 202 -50.48 -18.01 -35.98
C GLN A 202 -52.01 -18.11 -35.99
N GLU A 203 -52.61 -18.41 -34.84
CA GLU A 203 -54.07 -18.43 -34.66
C GLU A 203 -54.69 -17.05 -34.92
N ALA A 204 -54.07 -15.97 -34.41
CA ALA A 204 -54.52 -14.60 -34.69
C ALA A 204 -54.44 -14.25 -36.18
N ARG A 205 -53.38 -14.68 -36.89
CA ARG A 205 -53.25 -14.50 -38.35
C ARG A 205 -54.33 -15.26 -39.12
N LEU A 206 -54.60 -16.51 -38.76
CA LEU A 206 -55.65 -17.31 -39.38
C LEU A 206 -57.04 -16.71 -39.12
N ALA A 207 -57.31 -16.25 -37.90
CA ALA A 207 -58.56 -15.56 -37.56
C ALA A 207 -58.71 -14.23 -38.33
N GLU A 208 -57.62 -13.47 -38.52
CA GLU A 208 -57.65 -12.28 -39.37
C GLU A 208 -57.94 -12.64 -40.84
N GLU A 209 -57.33 -13.70 -41.36
CA GLU A 209 -57.55 -14.16 -42.72
C GLU A 209 -58.99 -14.66 -42.94
N GLU A 210 -59.56 -15.37 -41.97
CA GLU A 210 -60.95 -15.80 -41.98
C GLU A 210 -61.91 -14.61 -41.93
N ARG A 211 -61.64 -13.61 -41.09
CA ARG A 211 -62.36 -12.32 -41.09
C ARG A 211 -62.29 -11.62 -42.45
N ARG A 212 -61.16 -11.69 -43.16
CA ARG A 212 -61.02 -11.13 -44.53
C ARG A 212 -61.82 -11.89 -45.58
N ARG A 213 -62.03 -13.20 -45.42
CA ARG A 213 -62.87 -14.00 -46.33
C ARG A 213 -64.36 -13.74 -46.11
N ASN A 214 -64.79 -13.58 -44.86
CA ASN A 214 -66.21 -13.36 -44.49
C ASN A 214 -66.67 -11.89 -44.58
N ALA A 215 -65.81 -10.95 -44.98
CA ALA A 215 -66.17 -9.54 -45.15
C ALA A 215 -66.93 -9.28 -46.46
N SER A 216 -68.04 -8.53 -46.37
CA SER A 216 -68.86 -8.08 -47.51
C SER A 216 -68.04 -7.26 -48.53
N PRO A 217 -68.38 -7.27 -49.84
CA PRO A 217 -67.69 -6.50 -50.88
C PRO A 217 -67.53 -4.99 -50.58
N GLU A 218 -68.48 -4.40 -49.85
CA GLU A 218 -68.46 -2.98 -49.46
C GLU A 218 -67.37 -2.67 -48.42
N ALA A 219 -67.09 -3.62 -47.51
CA ALA A 219 -66.04 -3.49 -46.48
C ALA A 219 -64.60 -3.61 -47.04
N ARG A 220 -64.43 -4.17 -48.24
CA ARG A 220 -63.10 -4.26 -48.91
C ARG A 220 -62.65 -2.93 -49.52
N LEU A 221 -63.58 -2.04 -49.88
CA LEU A 221 -63.26 -0.77 -50.55
C LEU A 221 -62.81 0.33 -49.57
N TYR A 222 -63.25 0.30 -48.31
CA TYR A 222 -62.89 1.33 -47.32
C TYR A 222 -61.52 1.12 -46.67
N ARG A 223 -60.96 -0.10 -46.75
CA ARG A 223 -59.65 -0.43 -46.13
C ARG A 223 -58.43 0.13 -46.86
N LYS A 224 -58.61 0.74 -48.04
CA LYS A 224 -57.54 1.46 -48.75
C LYS A 224 -57.10 2.74 -48.02
N TYR A 225 -57.91 3.23 -47.07
CA TYR A 225 -57.65 4.44 -46.28
C TYR A 225 -57.39 4.16 -44.79
N GLU A 226 -57.32 2.91 -44.34
CA GLU A 226 -56.84 2.59 -42.99
C GLU A 226 -55.30 2.62 -42.96
N ALA A 227 -54.75 3.51 -42.13
CA ALA A 227 -53.31 3.63 -41.94
C ALA A 227 -52.71 2.30 -41.45
N ALA A 228 -51.63 1.84 -42.11
CA ALA A 228 -50.93 0.63 -41.72
C ALA A 228 -50.54 0.70 -40.23
N PRO A 229 -50.75 -0.37 -39.43
CA PRO A 229 -50.34 -0.36 -38.04
C PRO A 229 -48.83 -0.15 -37.98
N GLU A 230 -48.39 0.85 -37.22
CA GLU A 230 -46.98 1.17 -37.09
C GLU A 230 -46.21 -0.06 -36.58
N ARG A 231 -45.24 -0.52 -37.38
CA ARG A 231 -44.41 -1.70 -37.11
C ARG A 231 -43.60 -1.62 -35.81
N TYR A 232 -43.51 -0.45 -35.19
CA TYR A 232 -42.75 -0.20 -33.96
C TYR A 232 -43.67 0.32 -32.85
N SER A 233 -43.68 -0.40 -31.72
CA SER A 233 -44.33 0.08 -30.50
C SER A 233 -43.70 1.40 -30.05
N ALA A 234 -44.45 2.26 -29.35
CA ALA A 234 -43.93 3.54 -28.83
C ALA A 234 -42.64 3.35 -27.99
N SER A 235 -42.54 2.20 -27.30
CA SER A 235 -41.37 1.78 -26.52
C SER A 235 -40.14 1.48 -27.38
N ASP A 236 -40.32 0.92 -28.58
CA ASP A 236 -39.21 0.64 -29.50
C ASP A 236 -38.69 1.90 -30.20
N ARG A 237 -39.54 2.90 -30.44
CA ARG A 237 -39.12 4.23 -30.91
C ARG A 237 -38.29 4.98 -29.89
N LEU A 238 -38.63 4.89 -28.60
CA LEU A 238 -37.81 5.44 -27.52
C LEU A 238 -36.44 4.75 -27.45
N ARG A 239 -36.38 3.43 -27.67
CA ARG A 239 -35.11 2.69 -27.72
C ARG A 239 -34.26 3.07 -28.93
N LEU A 240 -34.85 3.17 -30.12
CA LEU A 240 -34.15 3.60 -31.34
C LEU A 240 -33.70 5.07 -31.26
N ARG A 241 -34.51 5.95 -30.65
CA ARG A 241 -34.15 7.35 -30.43
C ARG A 241 -33.07 7.51 -29.37
N ASN A 242 -33.07 6.69 -28.31
CA ASN A 242 -31.98 6.64 -27.33
C ASN A 242 -30.70 6.04 -27.91
N LEU A 243 -30.78 5.02 -28.76
CA LEU A 243 -29.63 4.49 -29.50
C LEU A 243 -29.06 5.53 -30.46
N TYR A 244 -29.92 6.26 -31.18
CA TYR A 244 -29.50 7.35 -32.06
C TYR A 244 -28.86 8.49 -31.27
N TYR A 245 -29.43 8.90 -30.14
CA TYR A 245 -28.83 9.90 -29.24
C TYR A 245 -27.48 9.43 -28.66
N LEU A 246 -27.34 8.16 -28.25
CA LEU A 246 -26.05 7.61 -27.77
C LEU A 246 -24.98 7.52 -28.86
N LEU A 247 -25.37 7.38 -30.12
CA LEU A 247 -24.45 7.39 -31.27
C LEU A 247 -24.12 8.80 -31.76
N THR A 248 -24.95 9.82 -31.47
CA THR A 248 -24.73 11.20 -31.91
C THR A 248 -24.32 12.18 -30.80
N SER A 249 -24.44 11.80 -29.52
CA SER A 249 -23.94 12.58 -28.38
C SER A 249 -22.50 12.17 -28.04
N VAL A 250 -21.55 12.58 -28.87
CA VAL A 250 -20.18 12.81 -28.42
C VAL A 250 -20.21 14.12 -27.61
N PRO A 251 -19.81 14.14 -26.33
CA PRO A 251 -19.77 15.38 -25.57
C PRO A 251 -18.63 16.27 -26.09
N CYS A 252 -18.98 17.33 -26.81
CA CYS A 252 -18.12 18.49 -27.03
C CYS A 252 -18.30 19.43 -25.84
N ASP A 253 -17.48 19.26 -24.82
CA ASP A 253 -17.25 20.26 -23.76
C ASP A 253 -15.79 20.17 -23.32
N SER A 254 -14.93 20.98 -23.93
CA SER A 254 -13.97 21.85 -23.22
C SER A 254 -13.03 22.53 -24.22
N LEU A 255 -13.25 23.84 -24.35
CA LEU A 255 -12.36 24.81 -24.94
C LEU A 255 -11.07 24.95 -24.08
N VAL A 256 -9.97 25.33 -24.74
CA VAL A 256 -8.82 26.13 -24.24
C VAL A 256 -7.46 25.43 -24.09
N ASP A 257 -6.56 25.90 -24.96
CA ASP A 257 -5.11 26.10 -24.83
C ASP A 257 -4.09 25.00 -25.13
N LYS A 258 -3.44 25.26 -26.29
CA LYS A 258 -1.99 25.49 -26.47
C LYS A 258 -1.07 24.28 -26.63
N HIS A 259 -0.35 24.35 -27.76
CA HIS A 259 0.90 23.69 -28.09
C HIS A 259 0.81 22.16 -28.18
N ALA A 260 1.47 21.46 -29.08
CA ALA A 260 2.27 21.78 -30.23
C ALA A 260 2.54 20.40 -30.86
N GLU A 261 2.80 20.42 -32.16
CA GLU A 261 3.74 19.50 -32.79
C GLU A 261 3.33 18.04 -33.03
N CYS A 262 3.52 17.69 -34.30
CA CYS A 262 4.01 16.41 -34.78
C CYS A 262 3.01 15.24 -34.88
N TRP A 263 2.82 14.62 -36.04
CA TRP A 263 3.46 14.79 -37.34
C TRP A 263 2.65 13.95 -38.34
N CYS A 264 2.58 14.48 -39.56
CA CYS A 264 2.72 13.76 -40.82
C CYS A 264 1.84 12.51 -41.09
N VAL A 265 0.99 12.58 -42.13
CA VAL A 265 1.27 12.06 -43.50
C VAL A 265 0.46 10.77 -43.67
N GLN A 266 -0.39 10.53 -44.68
CA GLN A 266 -0.42 10.93 -46.08
C GLN A 266 -1.70 10.30 -46.69
N TYR A 267 -2.49 11.02 -47.48
CA TYR A 267 -2.80 10.67 -48.89
C TYR A 267 -3.95 11.52 -49.46
N TYR A 268 -3.56 12.36 -50.43
CA TYR A 268 -4.27 12.76 -51.65
C TYR A 268 -5.57 13.59 -51.51
N LEU A 269 -5.54 14.89 -51.87
CA LEU A 269 -5.66 15.42 -53.25
C LEU A 269 -6.73 14.67 -54.05
N SER A 270 -7.74 15.28 -54.65
CA SER A 270 -7.92 16.67 -55.05
C SER A 270 -9.31 16.77 -55.68
N CYS A 271 -9.75 18.02 -55.86
CA CYS A 271 -10.67 18.46 -56.90
C CYS A 271 -12.17 18.38 -56.64
N THR A 272 -12.66 19.56 -56.25
CA THR A 272 -13.72 20.34 -56.92
C THR A 272 -15.15 19.81 -56.91
N ASN A 273 -15.95 20.49 -56.07
CA ASN A 273 -17.31 20.91 -56.39
C ASN A 273 -17.44 21.40 -57.84
N LYS A 274 -18.50 20.96 -58.51
CA LYS A 274 -19.23 21.80 -59.45
C LYS A 274 -20.71 21.38 -59.48
N GLU A 275 -21.52 22.34 -59.03
CA GLU A 275 -22.98 22.54 -59.17
C GLU A 275 -23.92 21.64 -58.36
#